data_AF-A0A0F9KDW5-F1
#
_entry.id   AF-A0A0F9KDW5-F1
#
_cell.length_a   1.000
_cell.length_b   1.000
_cell.length_c   1.000
_cell.angle_alpha   90.00
_cell.angle_beta   90.00
_cell.angle_gamma   90.00
#
_symmetry.space_group_name_H-M   'P 1'
#
loop_
_entity.id
_entity.type
_entity.pdbx_description
1 polymer ?
#
loop_
_entity_poly.entity_id
_entity_poly.type
_entity_poly.pdbx_seq_one_letter_code
_entity_poly.pdbx_strand_id
1 'polypeptide(L)'
;MEVCGTNLDDIWIVKPDVSEDFRGQHFMLYQKEVYKRFNSKLTSEINYLDSYRGVMNGIHYSPDCWKIYQCITGVMYYVFIDMDTFQWESFIISENNKHQLIKHPR
;
A
#
# COMPACT_ATOMS: atom_id res chain seq x y z
N MET A 1 14.43 0.80 -4.11
CA MET A 1 12.98 0.88 -3.92
C MET A 1 12.39 1.05 -5.31
N GLU A 2 11.49 0.17 -5.70
CA GLU A 2 10.86 0.15 -7.01
C GLU A 2 9.40 0.61 -6.90
N VAL A 3 8.94 1.41 -7.86
CA VAL A 3 7.55 1.84 -8.00
C VAL A 3 6.99 1.21 -9.26
N CYS A 4 5.95 0.39 -9.12
CA CYS A 4 5.28 -0.29 -10.22
C CYS A 4 3.87 0.27 -10.41
N GLY A 5 3.46 0.50 -11.66
CA GLY A 5 2.04 0.68 -12.00
C GLY A 5 1.26 -0.62 -11.87
N THR A 6 -0.07 -0.50 -11.84
CA THR A 6 -0.99 -1.64 -11.83
C THR A 6 -1.93 -1.56 -13.03
N ASN A 7 -2.90 -2.47 -13.16
CA ASN A 7 -3.94 -2.36 -14.19
C ASN A 7 -4.97 -1.27 -13.85
N LEU A 8 -4.94 -0.73 -12.63
CA LEU A 8 -5.69 0.45 -12.22
C LEU A 8 -4.74 1.65 -12.25
N ASP A 9 -5.05 2.64 -13.11
CA ASP A 9 -4.17 3.80 -13.35
C ASP A 9 -3.85 4.62 -12.09
N ASP A 10 -4.75 4.59 -11.11
CA ASP A 10 -4.69 5.35 -9.85
C ASP A 10 -4.11 4.58 -8.67
N ILE A 11 -3.61 3.36 -8.92
CA ILE A 11 -3.01 2.48 -7.91
C ILE A 11 -1.57 2.15 -8.30
N TRP A 12 -0.65 2.28 -7.34
CA TRP A 12 0.75 1.88 -7.49
C TRP A 12 1.19 0.93 -6.39
N ILE A 13 2.16 0.08 -6.71
CA ILE A 13 2.86 -0.78 -5.74
C ILE A 13 4.26 -0.24 -5.51
N VAL A 14 4.64 -0.06 -4.25
CA VAL A 14 6.03 0.25 -3.87
C VAL A 14 6.67 -0.97 -3.24
N LYS A 15 7.81 -1.39 -3.78
CA LYS A 15 8.60 -2.52 -3.30
C LYS A 15 9.90 -2.01 -2.68
N PRO A 16 10.13 -2.22 -1.37
CA PRO A 16 11.37 -1.80 -0.74
C PRO A 16 12.53 -2.72 -1.15
N ASP A 17 13.76 -2.17 -1.15
CA ASP A 17 14.95 -3.02 -1.23
C ASP A 17 15.22 -3.56 0.18
N VAL A 18 15.30 -4.88 0.30
CA VAL A 18 15.51 -5.55 1.59
C VAL A 18 16.93 -6.11 1.63
N SER A 19 17.69 -5.68 2.63
CA SER A 19 18.96 -6.29 2.99
C SER A 19 18.72 -7.23 4.17
N GLU A 20 19.23 -8.45 4.10
CA GLU A 20 19.07 -9.45 5.15
C GLU A 20 20.43 -9.99 5.59
N ASP A 21 20.61 -10.13 6.90
CA ASP A 21 21.76 -10.80 7.51
C ASP A 21 21.32 -11.67 8.70
N PHE A 22 22.27 -12.28 9.41
CA PHE A 22 21.98 -13.21 10.51
C PHE A 22 21.19 -12.59 11.69
N ARG A 23 21.09 -11.26 11.76
CA ARG A 23 20.33 -10.52 12.79
C ARG A 23 18.88 -10.27 12.37
N GLY A 24 18.59 -10.37 11.07
CA GLY A 24 17.28 -10.09 10.48
C GLY A 24 17.37 -9.19 9.25
N GLN A 25 16.29 -8.45 9.00
CA GLN A 25 16.10 -7.66 7.78
C GLN A 25 16.14 -6.15 8.07
N HIS A 26 16.82 -5.42 7.19
CA HIS A 26 16.84 -3.96 7.18
C HIS A 26 16.39 -3.45 5.81
N PHE A 27 15.46 -2.50 5.81
CA PHE A 27 14.95 -1.88 4.60
C PHE A 27 14.44 -0.47 4.89
N MET A 28 14.50 0.40 3.88
CA MET A 28 13.93 1.73 3.96
C MET A 28 12.46 1.67 3.56
N LEU A 29 11.58 1.91 4.53
CA LEU A 29 10.14 1.84 4.30
C LEU A 29 9.60 3.03 3.50
N TYR A 30 10.13 4.23 3.75
CA TYR A 30 9.70 5.46 3.12
C TYR A 30 10.93 6.26 2.66
N GLN A 31 10.94 6.66 1.40
CA GLN A 31 11.99 7.48 0.82
C GLN A 31 11.38 8.77 0.24
N LYS A 32 11.59 9.91 0.89
CA LYS A 32 10.98 11.21 0.53
C LYS A 32 10.98 11.52 -0.97
N GLU A 33 12.10 11.27 -1.67
CA GLU A 33 12.22 11.55 -3.10
C GLU A 33 11.35 10.64 -4.00
N VAL A 34 11.04 9.43 -3.55
CA VAL A 34 10.11 8.52 -4.24
C VAL A 34 8.68 9.01 -4.05
N TYR A 35 8.30 9.34 -2.81
CA TYR A 35 6.90 9.65 -2.48
C TYR A 35 6.48 11.07 -2.85
N LYS A 36 7.42 12.02 -2.98
CA LYS A 36 7.14 13.37 -3.51
C LYS A 36 6.43 13.36 -4.86
N ARG A 37 6.63 12.31 -5.67
CA ARG A 37 6.00 12.14 -6.99
C ARG A 37 4.48 11.98 -6.90
N PHE A 38 3.99 11.50 -5.76
CA PHE A 38 2.60 11.20 -5.51
C PHE A 38 1.88 12.32 -4.73
N ASN A 39 2.49 13.50 -4.52
CA ASN A 39 2.05 14.67 -3.73
C ASN A 39 2.91 14.91 -2.47
N SER A 40 3.21 16.19 -2.19
CA SER A 40 4.02 16.60 -1.04
C SER A 40 3.26 16.55 0.30
N LYS A 41 1.94 16.36 0.28
CA LYS A 41 1.05 16.30 1.45
C LYS A 41 0.56 14.87 1.79
N LEU A 42 1.31 13.84 1.41
CA LEU A 42 0.88 12.44 1.48
C LEU A 42 0.54 11.88 2.89
N THR A 43 0.80 12.61 3.97
CA THR A 43 0.58 12.13 5.33
C THR A 43 0.10 13.25 6.23
N SER A 44 -1.22 13.36 6.43
CA SER A 44 -1.80 14.14 7.54
C SER A 44 -2.08 13.26 8.76
N GLU A 45 -2.32 11.96 8.57
CA GLU A 45 -2.78 11.04 9.61
C GLU A 45 -2.20 9.63 9.42
N ILE A 46 -2.02 8.90 10.53
CA ILE A 46 -1.59 7.49 10.53
C ILE A 46 -2.64 6.69 11.29
N ASN A 47 -3.19 5.68 10.63
CA ASN A 47 -4.16 4.75 11.23
C ASN A 47 -3.55 3.36 11.34
N TYR A 48 -3.82 2.69 12.45
CA TYR A 48 -3.44 1.29 12.68
C TYR A 48 -4.71 0.44 12.78
N LEU A 49 -4.73 -0.67 12.05
CA LEU A 49 -5.82 -1.63 12.06
C LEU A 49 -5.24 -3.01 12.37
N ASP A 50 -5.83 -3.69 13.33
CA ASP A 50 -5.58 -5.11 13.61
C ASP A 50 -6.85 -5.90 13.30
N SER A 51 -6.69 -7.10 12.74
CA SER A 51 -7.82 -7.90 12.26
C SER A 51 -7.55 -9.38 12.42
N TYR A 52 -8.52 -10.10 12.96
CA TYR A 52 -8.47 -11.56 13.05
C TYR A 52 -8.60 -12.21 11.66
N ARG A 53 -8.09 -13.45 11.56
CA ARG A 53 -8.20 -14.24 10.33
C ARG A 53 -9.66 -14.37 9.88
N GLY A 54 -9.91 -14.03 8.62
CA GLY A 54 -11.23 -14.11 8.01
C GLY A 54 -12.08 -12.84 8.10
N VAL A 55 -11.61 -11.80 8.80
CA VAL A 55 -12.27 -10.50 8.82
C VAL A 55 -12.06 -9.78 7.49
N MET A 56 -13.14 -9.22 6.94
CA MET A 56 -13.13 -8.35 5.76
C MET A 56 -13.52 -6.94 6.18
N ASN A 57 -12.64 -5.96 5.93
CA ASN A 57 -12.91 -4.54 6.15
C ASN A 57 -13.04 -3.83 4.80
N GLY A 58 -14.25 -3.37 4.47
CA GLY A 58 -14.54 -2.75 3.18
C GLY A 58 -16.01 -2.91 2.78
N ILE A 59 -16.42 -2.40 1.61
CA ILE A 59 -15.63 -1.54 0.70
C ILE A 59 -15.80 -0.09 1.14
N HIS A 60 -14.69 0.64 1.27
CA HIS A 60 -14.70 2.04 1.70
C HIS A 60 -14.26 2.97 0.56
N TYR A 61 -14.99 4.06 0.38
CA TYR A 61 -14.58 5.17 -0.47
C TYR A 61 -14.25 6.39 0.40
N SER A 62 -13.15 7.05 0.08
CA SER A 62 -12.67 8.23 0.80
C SER A 62 -12.10 9.16 -0.25
N PRO A 63 -12.85 10.20 -0.64
CA PRO A 63 -12.38 11.16 -1.63
C PRO A 63 -11.26 12.04 -1.04
N ASP A 64 -10.56 12.74 -1.93
CA ASP A 64 -9.69 13.88 -1.62
C ASP A 64 -8.45 13.59 -0.76
N CYS A 65 -8.08 12.32 -0.54
CA CYS A 65 -6.85 11.97 0.16
C CYS A 65 -6.06 10.84 -0.50
N TRP A 66 -4.74 11.05 -0.57
CA TRP A 66 -3.79 10.02 -0.91
C TRP A 66 -3.70 9.03 0.24
N LYS A 67 -3.61 7.74 -0.05
CA LYS A 67 -3.47 6.70 0.98
C LYS A 67 -2.31 5.79 0.66
N ILE A 68 -1.53 5.47 1.69
CA ILE A 68 -0.51 4.42 1.66
C ILE A 68 -1.01 3.29 2.57
N TYR A 69 -1.08 2.08 2.03
CA TYR A 69 -1.45 0.89 2.77
C TYR A 69 -0.26 -0.03 2.93
N GLN A 70 -0.09 -0.58 4.12
CA GLN A 70 0.99 -1.50 4.45
C GLN A 70 0.52 -2.56 5.44
N CYS A 71 1.01 -3.78 5.27
CA CYS A 71 0.92 -4.84 6.28
C CYS A 71 2.23 -4.88 7.06
N ILE A 72 2.16 -4.66 8.38
CA ILE A 72 3.31 -4.72 9.28
C ILE A 72 3.54 -6.14 9.77
N THR A 73 2.45 -6.85 10.10
CA THR A 73 2.47 -8.22 10.63
C THR A 73 1.44 -9.07 9.90
N GLY A 74 1.80 -10.30 9.55
CA GLY A 74 0.94 -11.26 8.86
C GLY A 74 0.79 -10.98 7.36
N VAL A 75 -0.42 -11.24 6.83
CA VAL A 75 -0.74 -11.13 5.40
C VAL A 75 -2.17 -10.65 5.20
N MET A 76 -2.36 -9.76 4.24
CA MET A 76 -3.67 -9.28 3.80
C MET A 76 -3.84 -9.44 2.30
N TYR A 77 -5.03 -9.89 1.91
CA TYR A 77 -5.52 -9.80 0.54
C TYR A 77 -6.30 -8.49 0.40
N TYR A 78 -5.70 -7.53 -0.30
CA TYR A 78 -6.24 -6.18 -0.47
C TYR A 78 -6.87 -6.05 -1.86
N VAL A 79 -8.03 -5.41 -1.96
CA VAL A 79 -8.73 -5.23 -3.25
C VAL A 79 -9.03 -3.75 -3.45
N PHE A 80 -8.70 -3.25 -4.64
CA PHE A 80 -9.19 -1.97 -5.13
C PHE A 80 -10.21 -2.21 -6.24
N ILE A 81 -11.21 -1.33 -6.30
CA ILE A 81 -12.28 -1.35 -7.30
C ILE A 81 -12.34 0.05 -7.89
N ASP A 82 -12.24 0.15 -9.21
CA ASP A 82 -12.59 1.35 -9.95
C ASP A 82 -14.11 1.32 -10.20
N MET A 83 -14.81 2.31 -9.62
CA MET A 83 -16.26 2.41 -9.71
C MET A 83 -16.74 2.97 -11.05
N ASP A 84 -15.88 3.63 -11.83
CA ASP A 84 -16.22 4.16 -13.17
C ASP A 84 -16.24 3.01 -14.20
N THR A 85 -15.29 2.09 -14.12
CA THR A 85 -15.11 0.98 -15.08
C THR A 85 -15.56 -0.40 -14.56
N PHE A 86 -15.91 -0.50 -13.28
CA PHE A 86 -16.16 -1.76 -12.56
C PHE A 86 -15.02 -2.79 -12.67
N GLN A 87 -13.81 -2.34 -13.02
CA GLN A 87 -12.62 -3.17 -12.95
C GLN A 87 -12.13 -3.23 -11.50
N TRP A 88 -11.51 -4.34 -11.13
CA TRP A 88 -10.91 -4.52 -9.83
C TRP A 88 -9.58 -5.23 -9.95
N GLU A 89 -8.69 -4.95 -9.02
CA GLU A 89 -7.42 -5.63 -8.91
C GLU A 89 -7.15 -5.95 -7.44
N SER A 90 -6.56 -7.12 -7.22
CA SER A 90 -6.20 -7.60 -5.90
C SER A 90 -4.70 -7.69 -5.71
N PHE A 91 -4.26 -7.43 -4.49
CA PHE A 91 -2.86 -7.40 -4.10
C PHE A 91 -2.67 -8.18 -2.81
N ILE A 92 -1.53 -8.86 -2.69
CA ILE A 92 -1.09 -9.43 -1.42
C ILE A 92 -0.06 -8.47 -0.83
N ILE A 93 -0.35 -7.91 0.34
CA ILE A 93 0.62 -7.17 1.16
C ILE A 93 0.86 -7.98 2.43
N SER A 94 2.13 -8.14 2.80
CA SER A 94 2.51 -8.97 3.94
C SER A 94 3.75 -8.45 4.63
N GLU A 95 3.97 -8.91 5.85
CA GLU A 95 5.21 -8.70 6.59
C GLU A 95 6.44 -9.19 5.83
N ASN A 96 6.28 -10.22 4.97
CA ASN A 96 7.36 -10.81 4.20
C ASN A 96 7.73 -9.95 2.99
N ASN A 97 6.75 -9.60 2.16
CA ASN A 97 7.00 -8.85 0.92
C ASN A 97 7.22 -7.35 1.18
N LYS A 98 6.70 -6.82 2.30
CA LYS A 98 6.82 -5.42 2.72
C LYS A 98 6.33 -4.43 1.68
N HIS A 99 5.50 -4.89 0.74
CA HIS A 99 4.95 -4.05 -0.29
C HIS A 99 4.02 -3.02 0.34
N GLN A 100 4.03 -1.82 -0.23
CA GLN A 100 3.02 -0.80 0.04
C GLN A 100 2.16 -0.57 -1.19
N LEU A 101 0.89 -0.26 -0.96
CA LEU A 101 -0.04 0.16 -2.00
C LEU A 101 -0.29 1.66 -1.84
N ILE A 102 -0.21 2.41 -2.94
CA ILE A 102 -0.53 3.83 -2.98
C ILE A 102 -1.82 3.99 -3.78
N LYS A 103 -2.80 4.67 -3.20
CA LYS A 103 -4.07 5.05 -3.84
C LYS A 103 -4.11 6.55 -4.08
N HIS A 104 -4.39 6.96 -5.32
CA HIS A 104 -4.74 8.34 -5.67
C HIS A 104 -6.05 8.77 -4.99
N PRO A 105 -6.29 10.08 -4.72
CA PRO A 105 -7.55 10.59 -4.18
C PRO A 105 -8.81 10.28 -4.99
N ARG A 106 -8.65 10.00 -6.29
CA ARG A 106 -9.77 9.71 -7.20
C ARG A 106 -10.49 8.41 -6.79
#